data_AF-A0A9P5ANX1-F1
#
_entry.id   AF-A0A9P5ANX1-F1
#
_cell.length_a   1.000
_cell.length_b   1.000
_cell.length_c   1.000
_cell.angle_alpha   90.00
_cell.angle_beta   90.00
_cell.angle_gamma   90.00
#
_symmetry.space_group_name_H-M   'P 1'
#
loop_
_entity.id
_entity.type
_entity.pdbx_description
1 polymer ?
#
loop_
_entity_poly.entity_id
_entity_poly.type
_entity_poly.pdbx_seq_one_letter_code
_entity_poly.pdbx_strand_id
1 'polypeptide(L)'
;MEHESFFSYPITRPFPFRWFTPVAVVGGVVFIALFTLMNFASSSYELIVQNSLDPNATVSRRGWLQRYPSFLTAKVQPKCQPATLPVNSEFFTNNTALTYTLTSVWEQGKGGQRVISPALTYHRNVLQNCTVYSVEIDFASIDRAGKQIAFCEWGAVVRSYVSCKIDTLAGEVFFNFTQTYDYVPDTTSFDSLGKFLGTGFLSRNQTTQASLWWGESLMSTYWGEVTLMLQDQRGAYRDDDTKIELNKGTISFTASERFRDIEDLRFFEIEYRFYGKEIYEVACCPKLPLPLSAKNLNESDIYPNIWIKADALAKAAYSTILVDLGQTASNHSMLTDAELLKRYTANFSTARLANLKSGPATDSYDALKKKTGPLGATPSVIATTYICQVPRLKPAGNLIVAIIVADIVLLQAVWQLYKLAAETYLSKTRPDPVPCERCLGSSGVQEADDAPPPSMPSQESGLEYFPLVNTPGQNESLFSRRRD
;
A
#
# COMPACT_ATOMS: atom_id res chain seq x y z
N MET A 1 70.57 -34.52 -1.85
CA MET A 1 69.56 -33.63 -2.47
C MET A 1 68.71 -33.09 -1.33
N GLU A 2 69.11 -31.92 -0.82
CA GLU A 2 68.40 -31.23 0.24
C GLU A 2 67.20 -30.50 -0.38
N HIS A 3 66.01 -30.78 0.14
CA HIS A 3 64.78 -30.15 -0.32
C HIS A 3 64.46 -28.97 0.58
N GLU A 4 64.53 -27.77 0.01
CA GLU A 4 64.18 -26.51 0.66
C GLU A 4 62.70 -26.16 0.45
N SER A 5 62.09 -25.58 1.48
CA SER A 5 60.77 -24.94 1.41
C SER A 5 60.87 -23.64 0.63
N PHE A 6 59.95 -23.43 -0.32
CA PHE A 6 59.90 -22.21 -1.15
C PHE A 6 59.48 -20.93 -0.38
N PHE A 7 58.98 -21.06 0.85
CA PHE A 7 58.53 -19.93 1.67
C PHE A 7 59.55 -19.59 2.77
N SER A 8 59.92 -18.30 2.87
CA SER A 8 60.89 -17.75 3.83
C SER A 8 60.31 -16.57 4.62
N TYR A 9 60.68 -16.43 5.90
CA TYR A 9 60.37 -15.25 6.73
C TYR A 9 61.49 -14.19 6.62
N PRO A 10 61.22 -12.91 6.96
CA PRO A 10 62.21 -11.85 6.84
C PRO A 10 63.17 -11.93 8.03
N ILE A 11 64.09 -12.89 7.95
CA ILE A 11 65.45 -12.99 8.53
C ILE A 11 65.88 -14.46 8.31
N THR A 12 66.13 -14.78 7.04
CA THR A 12 67.08 -15.80 6.55
C THR A 12 67.09 -17.19 7.22
N ARG A 13 66.00 -17.99 7.19
CA ARG A 13 66.04 -19.47 6.97
C ARG A 13 64.69 -19.98 6.43
N PRO A 14 64.68 -21.03 5.56
CA PRO A 14 63.43 -21.72 5.19
C PRO A 14 62.84 -22.45 6.39
N PHE A 15 61.51 -22.57 6.45
CA PHE A 15 60.84 -23.31 7.51
C PHE A 15 61.39 -24.76 7.58
N PRO A 16 61.79 -25.27 8.76
CA PRO A 16 62.50 -26.55 8.88
C PRO A 16 61.60 -27.78 8.67
N PHE A 17 60.29 -27.59 8.45
CA PHE A 17 59.31 -28.66 8.38
C PHE A 17 58.98 -29.04 6.94
N ARG A 18 59.29 -30.28 6.55
CA ARG A 18 58.99 -30.83 5.20
C ARG A 18 57.51 -30.85 4.83
N TRP A 19 56.62 -30.84 5.83
CA TRP A 19 55.17 -30.81 5.63
C TRP A 19 54.61 -29.39 5.41
N PHE A 20 55.40 -28.35 5.69
CA PHE A 20 54.94 -26.96 5.64
C PHE A 20 54.50 -26.54 4.24
N THR A 21 55.35 -26.77 3.24
CA THR A 21 55.07 -26.42 1.84
C THR A 21 53.87 -27.20 1.26
N PRO A 22 53.78 -28.53 1.37
CA PRO A 22 52.61 -29.25 0.84
C PRO A 22 51.32 -28.90 1.59
N VAL A 23 51.36 -28.66 2.91
CA VAL A 23 50.18 -28.21 3.67
C VAL A 23 49.77 -26.79 3.28
N ALA A 24 50.72 -25.88 3.06
CA ALA A 24 50.43 -24.53 2.59
C ALA A 24 49.81 -24.52 1.18
N VAL A 25 50.31 -25.36 0.27
CA VAL A 25 49.77 -25.45 -1.10
C VAL A 25 48.38 -26.09 -1.10
N VAL A 26 48.21 -27.24 -0.47
CA VAL A 26 46.90 -27.93 -0.39
C VAL A 26 45.89 -27.08 0.38
N GLY A 27 46.30 -26.52 1.52
CA GLY A 27 45.49 -25.61 2.31
C GLY A 27 45.10 -24.37 1.50
N GLY A 28 46.04 -23.77 0.77
CA GLY A 28 45.79 -22.64 -0.12
C GLY A 28 44.72 -22.94 -1.17
N VAL A 29 44.80 -24.09 -1.86
CA VAL A 29 43.78 -24.51 -2.85
C VAL A 29 42.40 -24.69 -2.20
N VAL A 30 42.35 -25.31 -1.01
CA VAL A 30 41.10 -25.52 -0.27
C VAL A 30 40.51 -24.17 0.18
N PHE A 31 41.32 -23.26 0.71
CA PHE A 31 40.87 -21.94 1.13
C PHE A 31 40.44 -21.07 -0.05
N ILE A 32 41.11 -21.14 -1.21
CA ILE A 32 40.64 -20.48 -2.43
C ILE A 32 39.23 -20.97 -2.77
N ALA A 33 39.04 -22.28 -2.90
CA ALA A 33 37.73 -22.83 -3.25
C ALA A 33 36.62 -22.44 -2.25
N LEU A 34 36.94 -22.46 -0.95
CA LEU A 34 36.02 -22.06 0.12
C LEU A 34 35.67 -20.57 0.06
N PHE A 35 36.67 -19.70 -0.07
CA PHE A 35 36.47 -18.26 -0.11
C PHE A 35 35.74 -17.82 -1.36
N THR A 36 36.05 -18.39 -2.53
CA THR A 36 35.32 -18.11 -3.77
C THR A 36 33.84 -18.44 -3.60
N LEU A 37 33.50 -19.59 -3.00
CA LEU A 37 32.12 -20.01 -2.78
C LEU A 37 31.39 -19.12 -1.75
N MET A 38 32.09 -18.73 -0.68
CA MET A 38 31.58 -17.82 0.36
C MET A 38 31.35 -16.40 -0.19
N ASN A 39 32.31 -15.87 -0.93
CA ASN A 39 32.26 -14.54 -1.54
C ASN A 39 31.26 -14.50 -2.68
N PHE A 40 31.10 -15.59 -3.43
CA PHE A 40 30.00 -15.72 -4.38
C PHE A 40 28.65 -15.62 -3.66
N ALA A 41 28.41 -16.34 -2.57
CA ALA A 41 27.12 -16.27 -1.86
C ALA A 41 26.85 -14.88 -1.25
N SER A 42 27.89 -14.18 -0.78
CA SER A 42 27.75 -12.91 -0.05
C SER A 42 27.80 -11.66 -0.93
N SER A 43 28.63 -11.65 -1.98
CA SER A 43 29.00 -10.43 -2.73
C SER A 43 28.57 -10.41 -4.19
N SER A 44 28.06 -11.53 -4.73
CA SER A 44 27.69 -11.64 -6.15
C SER A 44 26.37 -10.96 -6.51
N TYR A 45 25.56 -10.60 -5.52
CA TYR A 45 24.25 -10.02 -5.72
C TYR A 45 24.21 -8.55 -5.27
N GLU A 46 23.36 -7.78 -5.94
CA GLU A 46 22.97 -6.43 -5.55
C GLU A 46 21.46 -6.37 -5.38
N LEU A 47 20.99 -5.51 -4.46
CA LEU A 47 19.58 -5.29 -4.23
C LEU A 47 19.09 -4.20 -5.19
N ILE A 48 18.25 -4.58 -6.15
CA ILE A 48 17.61 -3.63 -7.04
C ILE A 48 16.21 -3.30 -6.54
N VAL A 49 15.81 -2.04 -6.73
CA VAL A 49 14.47 -1.59 -6.39
C VAL A 49 13.50 -1.95 -7.52
N GLN A 50 12.41 -2.63 -7.18
CA GLN A 50 11.34 -3.01 -8.09
C GLN A 50 9.97 -2.78 -7.44
N ASN A 51 9.01 -2.31 -8.23
CA ASN A 51 7.62 -2.21 -7.81
C ASN A 51 6.94 -3.59 -7.86
N SER A 52 6.25 -3.96 -6.78
CA SER A 52 5.50 -5.21 -6.68
C SER A 52 4.09 -4.96 -6.19
N LEU A 53 3.12 -5.72 -6.71
CA LEU A 53 1.74 -5.77 -6.20
C LEU A 53 1.58 -6.79 -5.06
N ASP A 54 2.58 -7.66 -4.87
CA ASP A 54 2.58 -8.73 -3.87
C ASP A 54 3.92 -8.80 -3.13
N PRO A 55 4.08 -8.05 -2.02
CA PRO A 55 5.31 -8.03 -1.27
C PRO A 55 5.60 -9.41 -0.64
N ASN A 56 4.57 -10.15 -0.20
CA ASN A 56 4.72 -11.46 0.42
C ASN A 56 5.24 -12.50 -0.58
N ALA A 57 4.65 -12.58 -1.78
CA ALA A 57 5.14 -13.46 -2.82
C ALA A 57 6.56 -13.07 -3.26
N THR A 58 6.85 -11.77 -3.32
CA THR A 58 8.18 -11.26 -3.73
C THR A 58 9.26 -11.63 -2.72
N VAL A 59 8.99 -11.47 -1.42
CA VAL A 59 9.91 -11.87 -0.35
C VAL A 59 10.05 -13.39 -0.25
N SER A 60 9.01 -14.15 -0.61
CA SER A 60 9.04 -15.62 -0.61
C SER A 60 9.88 -16.22 -1.74
N ARG A 61 10.10 -15.49 -2.84
CA ARG A 61 10.96 -15.90 -3.98
C ARG A 61 12.45 -15.83 -3.63
N ARG A 62 12.86 -16.53 -2.57
CA ARG A 62 14.27 -16.56 -2.09
C ARG A 62 15.20 -17.43 -2.93
N GLY A 63 14.67 -18.16 -3.91
CA GLY A 63 15.46 -18.95 -4.87
C GLY A 63 16.50 -19.86 -4.20
N TRP A 64 17.65 -20.02 -4.86
CA TRP A 64 18.78 -20.81 -4.38
C TRP A 64 19.45 -20.25 -3.11
N LEU A 65 19.32 -18.94 -2.83
CA LEU A 65 19.92 -18.28 -1.67
C LEU A 65 19.38 -18.80 -0.33
N GLN A 66 18.23 -19.46 -0.33
CA GLN A 66 17.65 -20.09 0.86
C GLN A 66 18.43 -21.33 1.33
N ARG A 67 19.26 -21.93 0.46
CA ARG A 67 20.10 -23.10 0.80
C ARG A 67 21.40 -22.71 1.52
N TYR A 68 21.80 -21.44 1.46
CA TYR A 68 22.98 -20.96 2.15
C TYR A 68 22.64 -20.52 3.59
N PRO A 69 23.59 -20.66 4.54
CA PRO A 69 23.42 -20.16 5.89
C PRO A 69 23.06 -18.66 5.91
N SER A 70 22.16 -18.27 6.81
CA SER A 70 21.61 -16.91 6.90
C SER A 70 22.68 -15.84 7.12
N PHE A 71 23.81 -16.16 7.78
CA PHE A 71 24.90 -15.22 7.99
C PHE A 71 25.61 -14.80 6.69
N LEU A 72 25.58 -15.63 5.64
CA LEU A 72 26.13 -15.29 4.32
C LEU A 72 25.14 -14.52 3.45
N THR A 73 23.84 -14.70 3.67
CA THR A 73 22.79 -14.17 2.80
C THR A 73 21.98 -13.03 3.41
N ALA A 74 22.22 -12.66 4.68
CA ALA A 74 21.46 -11.64 5.41
C ALA A 74 21.38 -10.29 4.69
N LYS A 75 22.46 -9.89 3.99
CA LYS A 75 22.53 -8.63 3.24
C LYS A 75 21.84 -8.68 1.87
N VAL A 76 21.46 -9.88 1.43
CA VAL A 76 20.97 -10.17 0.08
C VAL A 76 19.51 -10.64 0.09
N GLN A 77 18.88 -10.65 1.26
CA GLN A 77 17.48 -11.07 1.37
C GLN A 77 16.55 -10.02 0.76
N PRO A 78 15.51 -10.44 0.03
CA PRO A 78 14.53 -9.51 -0.49
C PRO A 78 13.78 -8.83 0.65
N LYS A 79 13.60 -7.52 0.55
CA LYS A 79 12.88 -6.70 1.54
C LYS A 79 11.88 -5.81 0.83
N CYS A 80 10.63 -5.77 1.31
CA CYS A 80 9.63 -4.86 0.79
C CYS A 80 9.26 -3.82 1.85
N GLN A 81 9.18 -2.56 1.45
CA GLN A 81 8.72 -1.48 2.31
C GLN A 81 7.19 -1.43 2.32
N PRO A 82 6.55 -1.11 3.45
CA PRO A 82 5.12 -0.84 3.48
C PRO A 82 4.79 0.40 2.64
N ALA A 83 3.58 0.44 2.09
CA ALA A 83 3.06 1.60 1.40
C ALA A 83 2.48 2.59 2.43
N THR A 84 2.69 3.88 2.21
CA THR A 84 2.14 4.95 3.07
C THR A 84 1.01 5.65 2.32
N LEU A 85 -0.22 5.52 2.84
CA LEU A 85 -1.42 6.14 2.29
C LEU A 85 -1.78 7.35 3.15
N PRO A 86 -1.57 8.59 2.70
CA PRO A 86 -1.93 9.77 3.49
C PRO A 86 -3.45 9.90 3.62
N VAL A 87 -3.93 10.52 4.70
CA VAL A 87 -5.34 10.90 4.82
C VAL A 87 -5.72 11.83 3.65
N ASN A 88 -6.94 11.64 3.14
CA ASN A 88 -7.51 12.21 1.92
C ASN A 88 -6.95 11.65 0.60
N SER A 89 -6.18 10.56 0.64
CA SER A 89 -5.83 9.81 -0.58
C SER A 89 -6.95 8.89 -1.04
N GLU A 90 -7.04 8.70 -2.35
CA GLU A 90 -7.94 7.74 -2.97
C GLU A 90 -7.25 6.39 -3.19
N PHE A 91 -8.01 5.31 -3.01
CA PHE A 91 -7.53 3.95 -3.26
C PHE A 91 -8.64 3.03 -3.78
N PHE A 92 -8.22 1.93 -4.42
CA PHE A 92 -9.07 0.82 -4.82
C PHE A 92 -8.73 -0.43 -4.00
N THR A 93 -9.62 -1.40 -4.02
CA THR A 93 -9.34 -2.76 -3.56
C THR A 93 -8.78 -3.60 -4.72
N ASN A 94 -8.29 -4.82 -4.44
CA ASN A 94 -8.00 -5.84 -5.46
C ASN A 94 -9.21 -6.23 -6.32
N ASN A 95 -10.43 -5.95 -5.86
CA ASN A 95 -11.65 -6.19 -6.62
C ASN A 95 -11.97 -5.04 -7.58
N THR A 96 -11.45 -3.83 -7.32
CA THR A 96 -11.51 -2.65 -8.21
C THR A 96 -12.92 -2.18 -8.57
N ALA A 97 -13.91 -2.42 -7.70
CA ALA A 97 -15.27 -1.98 -7.95
C ALA A 97 -15.49 -0.53 -7.54
N LEU A 98 -15.09 -0.13 -6.33
CA LEU A 98 -15.34 1.22 -5.84
C LEU A 98 -14.04 1.96 -5.53
N THR A 99 -14.07 3.29 -5.73
CA THR A 99 -13.03 4.21 -5.26
C THR A 99 -13.37 4.65 -3.84
N TYR A 100 -12.38 4.60 -2.95
CA TYR A 100 -12.51 5.02 -1.56
C TYR A 100 -11.55 6.15 -1.23
N THR A 101 -11.97 7.08 -0.39
CA THR A 101 -11.13 8.18 0.12
C THR A 101 -10.84 7.96 1.60
N LEU A 102 -9.57 7.82 1.98
CA LEU A 102 -9.16 7.63 3.37
C LEU A 102 -9.45 8.89 4.19
N THR A 103 -10.19 8.80 5.30
CA THR A 103 -10.57 9.99 6.10
C THR A 103 -9.93 10.04 7.48
N SER A 104 -9.67 8.90 8.12
CA SER A 104 -8.94 8.87 9.39
C SER A 104 -8.28 7.52 9.64
N VAL A 105 -7.20 7.53 10.43
CA VAL A 105 -6.45 6.34 10.85
C VAL A 105 -6.13 6.46 12.32
N TRP A 106 -6.34 5.41 13.09
CA TRP A 106 -6.00 5.38 14.50
C TRP A 106 -5.66 3.97 15.01
N GLU A 107 -4.87 3.95 16.08
CA GLU A 107 -4.50 2.74 16.80
C GLU A 107 -5.01 2.82 18.24
N GLN A 108 -5.21 1.67 18.88
CA GLN A 108 -5.59 1.61 20.28
C GLN A 108 -4.32 1.65 21.16
N GLY A 109 -4.05 2.80 21.77
CA GLY A 109 -2.92 3.01 22.66
C GLY A 109 -3.07 2.32 24.03
N LYS A 110 -1.99 2.35 24.82
CA LYS A 110 -2.00 1.84 26.20
C LYS A 110 -3.02 2.62 27.04
N GLY A 111 -3.98 1.92 27.65
CA GLY A 111 -5.06 2.53 28.43
C GLY A 111 -6.32 2.87 27.63
N GLY A 112 -6.45 2.40 26.38
CA GLY A 112 -7.66 2.56 25.57
C GLY A 112 -7.81 3.91 24.86
N GLN A 113 -6.83 4.82 25.00
CA GLN A 113 -6.79 6.07 24.24
C GLN A 113 -6.52 5.81 22.76
N ARG A 114 -7.22 6.53 21.88
CA ARG A 114 -7.01 6.46 20.43
C ARG A 114 -5.81 7.31 20.04
N VAL A 115 -4.82 6.70 19.40
CA VAL A 115 -3.66 7.39 18.83
C VAL A 115 -3.93 7.62 17.35
N ILE A 116 -4.13 8.88 16.96
CA ILE A 116 -4.47 9.26 15.58
C ILE A 116 -3.19 9.37 14.75
N SER A 117 -3.21 8.80 13.55
CA SER A 117 -2.10 8.85 12.59
C SER A 117 -2.51 9.62 11.33
N PRO A 118 -1.62 10.45 10.74
CA PRO A 118 -1.91 11.23 9.53
C PRO A 118 -1.84 10.40 8.24
N ALA A 119 -1.40 9.15 8.32
CA ALA A 119 -1.30 8.23 7.20
C ALA A 119 -1.46 6.78 7.67
N LEU A 120 -1.95 5.92 6.77
CA LEU A 120 -2.02 4.49 6.96
C LEU A 120 -0.74 3.84 6.42
N THR A 121 -0.01 3.15 7.29
CA THR A 121 1.12 2.30 6.89
C THR A 121 0.59 0.91 6.58
N TYR A 122 0.59 0.51 5.31
CA TYR A 122 -0.08 -0.68 4.84
C TYR A 122 0.89 -1.69 4.22
N HIS A 123 0.71 -2.99 4.50
CA HIS A 123 1.56 -4.06 3.98
C HIS A 123 0.76 -5.27 3.49
N ARG A 124 -0.23 -5.02 2.63
CA ARG A 124 -1.10 -6.02 1.98
C ARG A 124 -1.85 -6.91 2.99
N ASN A 125 -2.23 -6.31 4.12
CA ASN A 125 -3.04 -6.96 5.13
C ASN A 125 -4.49 -7.06 4.65
N VAL A 126 -5.13 -8.21 4.87
CA VAL A 126 -6.54 -8.38 4.50
C VAL A 126 -7.40 -7.42 5.32
N LEU A 127 -8.38 -6.79 4.65
CA LEU A 127 -9.35 -5.91 5.28
C LEU A 127 -10.34 -6.74 6.10
N GLN A 128 -10.47 -6.43 7.39
CA GLN A 128 -11.32 -7.19 8.30
C GLN A 128 -12.29 -6.28 9.05
N ASN A 129 -13.38 -6.88 9.51
CA ASN A 129 -14.42 -6.24 10.34
C ASN A 129 -14.85 -4.89 9.78
N CYS A 130 -15.08 -4.86 8.46
CA CYS A 130 -15.52 -3.66 7.80
C CYS A 130 -17.01 -3.45 8.00
N THR A 131 -17.40 -2.30 8.51
CA THR A 131 -18.79 -1.93 8.74
C THR A 131 -19.11 -0.62 8.03
N VAL A 132 -20.23 -0.63 7.30
CA VAL A 132 -20.82 0.60 6.75
C VAL A 132 -21.78 1.12 7.81
N TYR A 133 -21.47 2.26 8.41
CA TYR A 133 -22.29 2.78 9.52
C TYR A 133 -23.34 3.78 9.04
N SER A 134 -23.08 4.48 7.93
CA SER A 134 -24.02 5.43 7.34
C SER A 134 -23.92 5.44 5.82
N VAL A 135 -25.07 5.58 5.15
CA VAL A 135 -25.20 5.87 3.72
C VAL A 135 -26.05 7.13 3.58
N GLU A 136 -25.51 8.16 2.96
CA GLU A 136 -26.20 9.42 2.67
C GLU A 136 -26.48 9.51 1.18
N ILE A 137 -27.65 10.04 0.83
CA ILE A 137 -28.04 10.28 -0.55
C ILE A 137 -28.43 11.75 -0.68
N ASP A 138 -27.58 12.50 -1.38
CA ASP A 138 -27.79 13.91 -1.69
C ASP A 138 -28.51 14.03 -3.04
N PHE A 139 -29.69 14.64 -3.04
CA PHE A 139 -30.51 14.87 -4.22
C PHE A 139 -30.43 16.34 -4.67
N ALA A 140 -30.28 16.53 -5.97
CA ALA A 140 -30.29 17.85 -6.59
C ALA A 140 -31.09 17.84 -7.90
N SER A 141 -31.77 18.95 -8.19
CA SER A 141 -32.51 19.17 -9.44
C SER A 141 -31.86 20.27 -10.30
N ILE A 142 -32.34 21.51 -10.20
CA ILE A 142 -32.04 22.63 -11.11
C ILE A 142 -30.58 23.08 -11.07
N ASP A 143 -29.89 22.88 -9.95
CA ASP A 143 -28.48 23.30 -9.80
C ASP A 143 -27.48 22.38 -10.52
N ARG A 144 -27.97 21.34 -11.21
CA ARG A 144 -27.14 20.40 -11.97
C ARG A 144 -26.78 20.97 -13.34
N ALA A 145 -25.67 20.50 -13.91
CA ALA A 145 -25.24 20.92 -15.24
C ALA A 145 -26.29 20.52 -16.30
N GLY A 146 -26.50 21.36 -17.32
CA GLY A 146 -27.51 21.10 -18.36
C GLY A 146 -27.37 19.74 -19.06
N LYS A 147 -26.14 19.23 -19.21
CA LYS A 147 -25.89 17.89 -19.74
C LYS A 147 -26.36 16.76 -18.81
N GLN A 148 -26.34 16.95 -17.49
CA GLN A 148 -26.88 16.00 -16.52
C GLN A 148 -28.41 15.99 -16.55
N ILE A 149 -29.03 17.17 -16.71
CA ILE A 149 -30.48 17.33 -16.83
C ILE A 149 -31.02 16.57 -18.05
N ALA A 150 -30.26 16.49 -19.15
CA ALA A 150 -30.63 15.70 -20.31
C ALA A 150 -30.87 14.21 -20.01
N PHE A 151 -30.21 13.66 -18.99
CA PHE A 151 -30.41 12.27 -18.56
C PHE A 151 -31.65 12.14 -17.66
N CYS A 152 -31.77 13.00 -16.66
CA CYS A 152 -32.90 13.08 -15.72
C CYS A 152 -32.84 14.44 -15.00
N GLU A 153 -33.99 15.05 -14.75
CA GLU A 153 -34.04 16.36 -14.07
C GLU A 153 -33.43 16.29 -12.67
N TRP A 154 -33.69 15.20 -11.96
CA TRP A 154 -33.10 14.91 -10.66
C TRP A 154 -31.86 14.03 -10.78
N GLY A 155 -30.90 14.28 -9.89
CA GLY A 155 -29.73 13.44 -9.67
C GLY A 155 -29.58 13.09 -8.20
N ALA A 156 -28.83 12.03 -7.95
CA ALA A 156 -28.47 11.60 -6.61
C ALA A 156 -26.94 11.39 -6.52
N VAL A 157 -26.34 11.78 -5.41
CA VAL A 157 -24.97 11.43 -5.06
C VAL A 157 -25.04 10.59 -3.80
N VAL A 158 -24.61 9.33 -3.90
CA VAL A 158 -24.59 8.40 -2.76
C VAL A 158 -23.22 8.48 -2.11
N ARG A 159 -23.18 8.85 -0.83
CA ARG A 159 -21.96 8.92 -0.02
C ARG A 159 -22.07 7.94 1.13
N SER A 160 -21.17 6.97 1.19
CA SER A 160 -21.15 5.96 2.25
C SER A 160 -19.95 6.16 3.16
N TYR A 161 -20.14 5.87 4.43
CA TYR A 161 -19.12 5.98 5.45
C TYR A 161 -18.81 4.62 6.06
N VAL A 162 -17.53 4.26 6.03
CA VAL A 162 -17.08 2.92 6.34
C VAL A 162 -15.94 2.97 7.33
N SER A 163 -15.93 1.99 8.24
CA SER A 163 -14.82 1.72 9.14
C SER A 163 -14.31 0.30 8.92
N CYS A 164 -13.00 0.11 8.89
CA CYS A 164 -12.38 -1.21 8.81
C CYS A 164 -11.22 -1.32 9.80
N LYS A 165 -10.77 -2.55 10.02
CA LYS A 165 -9.50 -2.83 10.72
C LYS A 165 -8.55 -3.66 9.85
N ILE A 166 -7.26 -3.52 10.14
CA ILE A 166 -6.21 -4.42 9.68
C ILE A 166 -5.37 -4.88 10.86
N ASP A 167 -4.94 -6.13 10.82
CA ASP A 167 -4.06 -6.69 11.84
C ASP A 167 -2.60 -6.53 11.39
N THR A 168 -1.79 -5.83 12.19
CA THR A 168 -0.35 -5.69 11.97
C THR A 168 0.44 -6.39 13.08
N LEU A 169 1.75 -6.56 12.89
CA LEU A 169 2.62 -7.12 13.94
C LEU A 169 2.67 -6.26 15.21
N ALA A 170 2.37 -4.96 15.10
CA ALA A 170 2.36 -4.03 16.23
C ALA A 170 1.01 -3.97 16.96
N GLY A 171 -0.06 -4.46 16.33
CA GLY A 171 -1.43 -4.41 16.83
C GLY A 171 -2.47 -4.17 15.75
N GLU A 172 -3.72 -3.98 16.18
CA GLU A 172 -4.83 -3.63 15.30
C GLU A 172 -4.79 -2.14 14.93
N VAL A 173 -4.89 -1.85 13.64
CA VAL A 173 -5.01 -0.48 13.12
C VAL A 173 -6.41 -0.31 12.56
N PHE A 174 -7.10 0.72 12.99
CA PHE A 174 -8.45 1.06 12.54
C PHE A 174 -8.39 2.28 11.63
N PHE A 175 -9.27 2.33 10.65
CA PHE A 175 -9.34 3.48 9.74
C PHE A 175 -10.73 3.63 9.17
N ASN A 176 -11.08 4.89 8.92
CA ASN A 176 -12.31 5.25 8.24
C ASN A 176 -12.02 5.75 6.84
N PHE A 177 -12.98 5.54 5.96
CA PHE A 177 -12.95 6.03 4.61
C PHE A 177 -14.36 6.27 4.11
N THR A 178 -14.46 7.10 3.10
CA THR A 178 -15.72 7.41 2.42
C THR A 178 -15.72 6.84 1.03
N GLN A 179 -16.91 6.50 0.55
CA GLN A 179 -17.15 6.07 -0.81
C GLN A 179 -18.16 7.03 -1.42
N THR A 180 -17.89 7.55 -2.61
CA THR A 180 -18.84 8.40 -3.33
C THR A 180 -19.21 7.74 -4.64
N TYR A 181 -20.51 7.60 -4.88
CA TYR A 181 -21.09 7.08 -6.10
C TYR A 181 -22.02 8.12 -6.71
N ASP A 182 -21.68 8.55 -7.93
CA ASP A 182 -22.53 9.37 -8.78
C ASP A 182 -22.66 8.68 -10.13
N TYR A 183 -23.89 8.34 -10.51
CA TYR A 183 -24.14 7.66 -11.78
C TYR A 183 -24.06 8.60 -12.98
N VAL A 184 -24.38 9.88 -12.79
CA VAL A 184 -24.38 10.89 -13.84
C VAL A 184 -23.58 12.10 -13.35
N PRO A 185 -22.24 11.96 -13.25
CA PRO A 185 -21.39 13.05 -12.81
C PRO A 185 -21.40 14.21 -13.80
N ASP A 186 -21.01 15.37 -13.32
CA ASP A 186 -20.84 16.60 -14.10
C ASP A 186 -19.73 16.52 -15.16
N THR A 187 -19.01 15.41 -15.24
CA THR A 187 -18.01 15.10 -16.27
C THR A 187 -18.58 14.26 -17.43
N THR A 188 -19.79 13.69 -17.28
CA THR A 188 -20.44 12.85 -18.30
C THR A 188 -20.59 13.58 -19.64
N SER A 189 -20.39 12.86 -20.76
CA SER A 189 -20.64 13.38 -22.12
C SER A 189 -22.10 13.19 -22.53
N PHE A 190 -22.63 14.17 -23.28
CA PHE A 190 -23.97 14.07 -23.89
C PHE A 190 -24.06 12.92 -24.91
N ASP A 191 -22.96 12.52 -25.54
CA ASP A 191 -22.92 11.40 -26.50
C ASP A 191 -23.22 10.03 -25.87
N SER A 192 -23.22 9.98 -24.54
CA SER A 192 -23.55 8.80 -23.74
C SER A 192 -25.04 8.70 -23.42
N LEU A 193 -25.87 9.63 -23.90
CA LEU A 193 -27.33 9.58 -23.72
C LEU A 193 -27.91 8.28 -24.26
N GLY A 194 -28.80 7.65 -23.49
CA GLY A 194 -29.39 6.36 -23.84
C GLY A 194 -28.39 5.18 -23.86
N LYS A 195 -27.16 5.37 -23.37
CA LYS A 195 -26.17 4.31 -23.15
C LYS A 195 -25.91 4.13 -21.66
N PHE A 196 -25.40 2.95 -21.31
CA PHE A 196 -24.89 2.69 -19.97
C PHE A 196 -23.60 3.52 -19.76
N LEU A 197 -23.57 4.34 -18.72
CA LEU A 197 -22.50 5.32 -18.49
C LEU A 197 -21.23 4.70 -17.89
N GLY A 198 -21.38 3.54 -17.23
CA GLY A 198 -20.37 3.04 -16.31
C GLY A 198 -20.37 3.84 -15.00
N THR A 199 -20.01 3.17 -13.92
CA THR A 199 -20.16 3.65 -12.53
C THR A 199 -18.84 3.99 -11.84
N GLY A 200 -17.74 4.13 -12.60
CA GLY A 200 -16.39 4.17 -12.04
C GLY A 200 -15.83 2.80 -11.65
N PHE A 201 -16.59 1.71 -11.79
CA PHE A 201 -16.09 0.35 -11.62
C PHE A 201 -15.07 0.04 -12.72
N LEU A 202 -13.87 -0.40 -12.32
CA LEU A 202 -12.79 -0.68 -13.27
C LEU A 202 -12.91 -2.09 -13.87
N SER A 203 -13.37 -3.06 -13.09
CA SER A 203 -13.59 -4.44 -13.54
C SER A 203 -15.07 -4.81 -13.52
N ARG A 204 -15.55 -5.42 -14.62
CA ARG A 204 -16.96 -5.77 -14.86
C ARG A 204 -17.16 -7.23 -15.27
N ASN A 205 -16.35 -8.14 -14.74
CA ASN A 205 -16.41 -9.53 -15.15
C ASN A 205 -17.60 -10.26 -14.50
N GLN A 206 -18.64 -10.54 -15.28
CA GLN A 206 -19.85 -11.23 -14.84
C GLN A 206 -19.61 -12.66 -14.31
N THR A 207 -18.47 -13.29 -14.62
CA THR A 207 -18.16 -14.67 -14.21
C THR A 207 -17.25 -14.74 -12.98
N THR A 208 -16.24 -13.89 -12.88
CA THR A 208 -15.29 -13.91 -11.76
C THR A 208 -15.69 -12.94 -10.64
N GLN A 209 -16.49 -11.92 -10.94
CA GLN A 209 -16.93 -10.88 -10.01
C GLN A 209 -18.44 -10.67 -10.10
N ALA A 210 -19.20 -11.77 -10.14
CA ALA A 210 -20.65 -11.76 -10.35
C ALA A 210 -21.38 -10.87 -9.33
N SER A 211 -21.03 -10.96 -8.04
CA SER A 211 -21.66 -10.14 -6.99
C SER A 211 -21.47 -8.64 -7.21
N LEU A 212 -20.27 -8.19 -7.60
CA LEU A 212 -20.01 -6.76 -7.85
C LEU A 212 -20.65 -6.28 -9.16
N TRP A 213 -20.71 -7.15 -10.17
CA TRP A 213 -21.43 -6.89 -11.41
C TRP A 213 -22.93 -6.66 -11.16
N TRP A 214 -23.53 -7.45 -10.26
CA TRP A 214 -24.90 -7.22 -9.79
C TRP A 214 -25.02 -5.97 -8.91
N GLY A 215 -24.04 -5.68 -8.06
CA GLY A 215 -23.98 -4.45 -7.26
C GLY A 215 -24.03 -3.19 -8.11
N GLU A 216 -23.21 -3.12 -9.17
CA GLU A 216 -23.23 -2.03 -10.16
C GLU A 216 -24.62 -1.86 -10.80
N SER A 217 -25.28 -2.99 -11.11
CA SER A 217 -26.61 -3.03 -11.72
C SER A 217 -27.71 -2.54 -10.79
N LEU A 218 -27.68 -2.95 -9.53
CA LEU A 218 -28.63 -2.52 -8.49
C LEU A 218 -28.47 -1.03 -8.20
N MET A 219 -27.24 -0.56 -8.00
CA MET A 219 -26.97 0.85 -7.71
C MET A 219 -27.42 1.76 -8.87
N SER A 220 -27.08 1.42 -10.11
CA SER A 220 -27.49 2.24 -11.28
C SER A 220 -28.99 2.20 -11.54
N THR A 221 -29.65 1.04 -11.34
CA THR A 221 -31.10 0.90 -11.55
C THR A 221 -31.88 1.68 -10.50
N TYR A 222 -31.58 1.48 -9.20
CA TYR A 222 -32.31 2.19 -8.14
C TYR A 222 -32.00 3.69 -8.11
N TRP A 223 -30.79 4.10 -8.53
CA TRP A 223 -30.49 5.51 -8.78
C TRP A 223 -31.43 6.13 -9.79
N GLY A 224 -31.67 5.45 -10.92
CA GLY A 224 -32.58 5.97 -11.95
C GLY A 224 -34.05 5.90 -11.55
N GLU A 225 -34.49 4.86 -10.83
CA GLU A 225 -35.87 4.78 -10.33
C GLU A 225 -36.16 5.89 -9.30
N VAL A 226 -35.29 6.13 -8.33
CA VAL A 226 -35.52 7.13 -7.28
C VAL A 226 -35.52 8.55 -7.84
N THR A 227 -34.60 8.85 -8.77
CA THR A 227 -34.52 10.17 -9.41
C THR A 227 -35.70 10.43 -10.34
N LEU A 228 -36.15 9.42 -11.08
CA LEU A 228 -37.34 9.54 -11.91
C LEU A 228 -38.61 9.76 -11.05
N MET A 229 -38.76 9.05 -9.94
CA MET A 229 -39.91 9.27 -9.04
C MET A 229 -39.95 10.69 -8.47
N LEU A 230 -38.79 11.27 -8.12
CA LEU A 230 -38.73 12.69 -7.70
C LEU A 230 -39.13 13.64 -8.84
N GLN A 231 -38.73 13.33 -10.08
CA GLN A 231 -39.14 14.08 -11.27
C GLN A 231 -40.65 14.00 -11.50
N ASP A 232 -41.24 12.81 -11.43
CA ASP A 232 -42.68 12.61 -11.61
C ASP A 232 -43.50 13.33 -10.52
N GLN A 233 -43.05 13.25 -9.26
CA GLN A 233 -43.70 13.95 -8.15
C GLN A 233 -43.64 15.46 -8.33
N ARG A 234 -42.49 16.01 -8.75
CA ARG A 234 -42.39 17.44 -9.06
C ARG A 234 -43.37 17.87 -10.15
N GLY A 235 -43.50 17.07 -11.21
CA GLY A 235 -44.44 17.33 -12.30
C GLY A 235 -45.91 17.27 -11.85
N ALA A 236 -46.27 16.30 -11.01
CA ALA A 236 -47.64 16.11 -10.54
C ALA A 236 -48.10 17.15 -9.51
N TYR A 237 -47.19 17.72 -8.73
CA TYR A 237 -47.52 18.66 -7.65
C TYR A 237 -47.32 20.13 -7.99
N ARG A 238 -46.97 20.43 -9.25
CA ARG A 238 -46.98 21.81 -9.76
C ARG A 238 -48.36 22.48 -9.68
N ASP A 239 -49.42 21.67 -9.57
CA ASP A 239 -50.82 22.10 -9.53
C ASP A 239 -51.46 21.99 -8.12
N ASP A 240 -50.70 21.63 -7.08
CA ASP A 240 -51.18 21.48 -5.69
C ASP A 240 -50.54 22.54 -4.77
N ASP A 241 -51.27 23.63 -4.49
CA ASP A 241 -50.84 24.76 -3.65
C ASP A 241 -50.43 24.37 -2.22
N THR A 242 -50.72 23.14 -1.77
CA THR A 242 -50.38 22.67 -0.43
C THR A 242 -49.01 22.01 -0.33
N LYS A 243 -48.34 21.78 -1.46
CA LYS A 243 -47.07 21.04 -1.51
C LYS A 243 -45.90 21.92 -1.96
N ILE A 244 -44.76 21.65 -1.35
CA ILE A 244 -43.51 22.34 -1.66
C ILE A 244 -42.92 21.76 -2.95
N GLU A 245 -42.58 22.62 -3.90
CA GLU A 245 -41.81 22.25 -5.08
C GLU A 245 -40.37 21.93 -4.66
N LEU A 246 -40.04 20.64 -4.54
CA LEU A 246 -38.73 20.21 -4.07
C LEU A 246 -37.63 20.58 -5.08
N ASN A 247 -36.50 21.09 -4.58
CA ASN A 247 -35.32 21.38 -5.39
C ASN A 247 -34.08 20.59 -4.96
N LYS A 248 -33.94 20.36 -3.64
CA LYS A 248 -32.82 19.65 -3.04
C LYS A 248 -33.31 18.79 -1.90
N GLY A 249 -32.53 17.79 -1.53
CA GLY A 249 -32.73 17.12 -0.27
C GLY A 249 -31.63 16.13 0.03
N THR A 250 -31.61 15.66 1.26
CA THR A 250 -30.68 14.63 1.71
C THR A 250 -31.46 13.61 2.51
N ILE A 251 -31.13 12.34 2.32
CA ILE A 251 -31.57 11.24 3.17
C ILE A 251 -30.32 10.56 3.73
N SER A 252 -30.25 10.43 5.05
CA SER A 252 -29.23 9.69 5.78
C SER A 252 -29.82 8.38 6.28
N PHE A 253 -29.13 7.29 6.00
CA PHE A 253 -29.48 5.92 6.38
C PHE A 253 -28.43 5.39 7.35
N THR A 254 -28.79 5.18 8.60
CA THR A 254 -27.91 4.60 9.63
C THR A 254 -28.31 3.16 9.90
N ALA A 255 -27.35 2.22 9.81
CA ALA A 255 -27.66 0.80 10.01
C ALA A 255 -28.13 0.54 11.45
N SER A 256 -29.31 -0.06 11.61
CA SER A 256 -29.90 -0.32 12.93
C SER A 256 -29.17 -1.46 13.64
N GLU A 257 -28.89 -1.29 14.93
CA GLU A 257 -28.33 -2.37 15.75
C GLU A 257 -29.34 -3.49 16.03
N ARG A 258 -30.64 -3.16 15.96
CA ARG A 258 -31.77 -4.05 16.31
C ARG A 258 -32.21 -4.91 15.13
N PHE A 259 -32.30 -4.31 13.94
CA PHE A 259 -32.78 -4.98 12.73
C PHE A 259 -31.61 -5.27 11.80
N ARG A 260 -31.08 -6.49 11.90
CA ARG A 260 -29.86 -6.91 11.17
C ARG A 260 -30.12 -7.55 9.82
N ASP A 261 -31.37 -7.87 9.53
CA ASP A 261 -31.80 -8.43 8.25
C ASP A 261 -31.98 -7.31 7.23
N ILE A 262 -31.22 -7.38 6.14
CA ILE A 262 -31.24 -6.39 5.06
C ILE A 262 -32.56 -6.39 4.29
N GLU A 263 -33.37 -7.45 4.40
CA GLU A 263 -34.71 -7.49 3.80
C GLU A 263 -35.70 -6.59 4.53
N ASP A 264 -35.52 -6.38 5.84
CA ASP A 264 -36.44 -5.58 6.65
C ASP A 264 -36.37 -4.09 6.24
N LEU A 265 -37.53 -3.46 6.04
CA LEU A 265 -37.64 -2.02 5.77
C LEU A 265 -37.26 -1.15 6.99
N ARG A 266 -36.98 -1.77 8.14
CA ARG A 266 -36.44 -1.16 9.36
C ARG A 266 -34.94 -1.37 9.53
N PHE A 267 -34.27 -1.96 8.54
CA PHE A 267 -32.82 -2.15 8.54
C PHE A 267 -32.08 -0.83 8.76
N PHE A 268 -32.55 0.25 8.13
CA PHE A 268 -32.01 1.59 8.32
C PHE A 268 -32.91 2.47 9.19
N GLU A 269 -32.27 3.21 10.09
CA GLU A 269 -32.81 4.40 10.72
C GLU A 269 -32.60 5.58 9.76
N ILE A 270 -33.67 6.32 9.48
CA ILE A 270 -33.69 7.35 8.44
C ILE A 270 -33.78 8.74 9.06
N GLU A 271 -32.90 9.63 8.63
CA GLU A 271 -33.06 11.07 8.81
C GLU A 271 -33.12 11.73 7.43
N TYR A 272 -34.05 12.65 7.22
CA TYR A 272 -34.19 13.29 5.91
C TYR A 272 -34.62 14.73 6.00
N ARG A 273 -34.23 15.52 4.98
CA ARG A 273 -34.72 16.88 4.76
C ARG A 273 -34.76 17.17 3.27
N PHE A 274 -35.90 17.64 2.78
CA PHE A 274 -36.00 18.22 1.44
C PHE A 274 -36.33 19.70 1.53
N TYR A 275 -35.79 20.47 0.60
CA TYR A 275 -35.90 21.92 0.51
C TYR A 275 -36.59 22.31 -0.79
N GLY A 276 -37.46 23.32 -0.68
CA GLY A 276 -38.13 23.95 -1.79
C GLY A 276 -37.26 24.96 -2.52
N LYS A 277 -37.86 26.04 -3.01
CA LYS A 277 -37.16 27.16 -3.60
C LYS A 277 -36.48 28.02 -2.54
N GLU A 278 -37.15 28.16 -1.40
CA GLU A 278 -36.68 28.98 -0.29
C GLU A 278 -36.21 28.10 0.88
N ILE A 279 -35.26 28.59 1.69
CA ILE A 279 -34.64 27.79 2.77
C ILE A 279 -35.62 27.36 3.87
N TYR A 280 -36.72 28.10 4.04
CA TYR A 280 -37.77 27.81 5.03
C TYR A 280 -38.84 26.84 4.51
N GLU A 281 -38.86 26.57 3.20
CA GLU A 281 -39.74 25.56 2.60
C GLU A 281 -39.10 24.18 2.79
N VAL A 282 -39.36 23.55 3.94
CA VAL A 282 -38.75 22.26 4.28
C VAL A 282 -39.82 21.17 4.37
N ALA A 283 -39.65 20.11 3.58
CA ALA A 283 -40.37 18.85 3.75
C ALA A 283 -39.53 17.91 4.62
N CYS A 284 -39.89 17.82 5.90
CA CYS A 284 -39.22 16.96 6.87
C CYS A 284 -40.10 16.68 8.11
N CYS A 285 -39.52 15.91 9.04
CA CYS A 285 -39.96 15.75 10.44
C CYS A 285 -41.44 15.39 10.61
N PRO A 286 -41.87 14.23 10.09
CA PRO A 286 -43.23 13.78 10.29
C PRO A 286 -43.46 13.52 11.79
N LYS A 287 -44.71 13.68 12.25
CA LYS A 287 -45.13 13.35 13.63
C LYS A 287 -45.24 11.83 13.80
N LEU A 288 -44.17 11.11 13.51
CA LEU A 288 -44.08 9.67 13.61
C LEU A 288 -43.15 9.26 14.77
N PRO A 289 -43.36 8.06 15.35
CA PRO A 289 -42.45 7.52 16.34
C PRO A 289 -41.03 7.38 15.79
N LEU A 290 -40.04 7.78 16.58
CA LEU A 290 -38.63 7.58 16.28
C LEU A 290 -38.14 6.22 16.80
N PRO A 291 -37.14 5.58 16.13
CA PRO A 291 -36.48 6.02 14.90
C PRO A 291 -37.35 5.86 13.66
N LEU A 292 -37.19 6.76 12.67
CA LEU A 292 -37.89 6.63 11.38
C LEU A 292 -37.27 5.49 10.57
N SER A 293 -38.10 4.82 9.77
CA SER A 293 -37.68 3.76 8.86
C SER A 293 -38.42 3.86 7.53
N ALA A 294 -37.90 3.19 6.50
CA ALA A 294 -38.56 3.16 5.19
C ALA A 294 -39.99 2.60 5.31
N LYS A 295 -40.21 1.66 6.24
CA LYS A 295 -41.53 1.10 6.56
C LYS A 295 -42.52 2.18 6.98
N ASN A 296 -42.18 2.92 8.04
CA ASN A 296 -43.12 3.88 8.64
C ASN A 296 -43.38 5.08 7.71
N LEU A 297 -42.35 5.53 6.99
CA LEU A 297 -42.47 6.62 6.02
C LEU A 297 -43.35 6.23 4.82
N ASN A 298 -43.21 5.00 4.33
CA ASN A 298 -44.03 4.47 3.24
C ASN A 298 -45.49 4.20 3.68
N GLU A 299 -45.70 3.56 4.84
CA GLU A 299 -47.06 3.28 5.36
C GLU A 299 -47.86 4.56 5.65
N SER A 300 -47.16 5.65 5.97
CA SER A 300 -47.78 6.95 6.27
C SER A 300 -47.83 7.89 5.06
N ASP A 301 -47.43 7.42 3.86
CA ASP A 301 -47.39 8.18 2.61
C ASP A 301 -46.73 9.56 2.75
N ILE A 302 -45.60 9.60 3.48
CA ILE A 302 -44.91 10.86 3.76
C ILE A 302 -44.28 11.42 2.48
N TYR A 303 -44.49 12.71 2.22
CA TYR A 303 -43.90 13.40 1.07
C TYR A 303 -42.41 13.75 1.31
N PRO A 304 -41.51 13.56 0.31
CA PRO A 304 -41.75 12.85 -0.95
C PRO A 304 -41.86 11.33 -0.77
N ASN A 305 -42.81 10.70 -1.44
CA ASN A 305 -43.01 9.25 -1.32
C ASN A 305 -42.03 8.48 -2.23
N ILE A 306 -40.77 8.40 -1.81
CA ILE A 306 -39.69 7.71 -2.53
C ILE A 306 -38.99 6.63 -1.70
N TRP A 307 -39.50 6.39 -0.49
CA TRP A 307 -38.80 5.69 0.60
C TRP A 307 -38.33 4.28 0.24
N ILE A 308 -39.17 3.50 -0.46
CA ILE A 308 -38.83 2.12 -0.81
C ILE A 308 -37.67 2.05 -1.82
N LYS A 309 -37.63 2.94 -2.81
CA LYS A 309 -36.54 2.95 -3.79
C LYS A 309 -35.27 3.60 -3.24
N ALA A 310 -35.41 4.61 -2.38
CA ALA A 310 -34.28 5.20 -1.69
C ALA A 310 -33.63 4.17 -0.73
N ASP A 311 -34.43 3.40 0.02
CA ASP A 311 -33.95 2.28 0.84
C ASP A 311 -33.25 1.21 0.01
N ALA A 312 -33.84 0.82 -1.13
CA ALA A 312 -33.22 -0.15 -2.03
C ALA A 312 -31.87 0.34 -2.61
N LEU A 313 -31.76 1.64 -2.95
CA LEU A 313 -30.50 2.25 -3.38
C LEU A 313 -29.45 2.24 -2.26
N ALA A 314 -29.84 2.61 -1.04
CA ALA A 314 -28.95 2.59 0.12
C ALA A 314 -28.46 1.17 0.44
N LYS A 315 -29.35 0.18 0.41
CA LYS A 315 -29.01 -1.23 0.63
C LYS A 315 -28.13 -1.81 -0.49
N ALA A 316 -28.34 -1.37 -1.73
CA ALA A 316 -27.49 -1.73 -2.87
C ALA A 316 -26.06 -1.19 -2.68
N ALA A 317 -25.92 0.08 -2.28
CA ALA A 317 -24.62 0.67 -1.95
C ALA A 317 -23.94 -0.05 -0.78
N TYR A 318 -24.67 -0.25 0.32
CA TYR A 318 -24.22 -0.98 1.51
C TYR A 318 -23.67 -2.37 1.16
N SER A 319 -24.45 -3.16 0.41
CA SER A 319 -24.08 -4.53 0.03
C SER A 319 -22.88 -4.56 -0.92
N THR A 320 -22.83 -3.64 -1.89
CA THR A 320 -21.73 -3.53 -2.85
C THR A 320 -20.42 -3.21 -2.14
N ILE A 321 -20.45 -2.27 -1.19
CA ILE A 321 -19.28 -1.90 -0.39
C ILE A 321 -18.79 -3.09 0.44
N LEU A 322 -19.69 -3.82 1.11
CA LEU A 322 -19.28 -4.99 1.90
C LEU A 322 -18.63 -6.09 1.04
N VAL A 323 -19.16 -6.35 -0.16
CA VAL A 323 -18.57 -7.32 -1.09
C VAL A 323 -17.23 -6.82 -1.63
N ASP A 324 -17.11 -5.55 -1.99
CA ASP A 324 -15.86 -4.97 -2.50
C ASP A 324 -14.76 -5.01 -1.44
N LEU A 325 -15.13 -4.84 -0.17
CA LEU A 325 -14.25 -4.96 1.01
C LEU A 325 -14.08 -6.40 1.50
N GLY A 326 -14.65 -7.39 0.81
CA GLY A 326 -14.37 -8.81 1.04
C GLY A 326 -15.01 -9.37 2.31
N GLN A 327 -16.09 -8.74 2.80
CA GLN A 327 -16.80 -9.19 3.98
C GLN A 327 -17.75 -10.34 3.61
N THR A 328 -17.56 -11.49 4.24
CA THR A 328 -18.27 -12.75 3.93
C THR A 328 -19.44 -13.05 4.87
N ALA A 329 -19.78 -12.13 5.79
CA ALA A 329 -20.90 -12.32 6.70
C ALA A 329 -22.22 -12.36 5.91
N SER A 330 -22.76 -13.58 5.71
CA SER A 330 -23.88 -13.90 4.83
C SER A 330 -25.18 -13.15 5.15
N ASN A 331 -25.34 -12.66 6.38
CA ASN A 331 -26.60 -12.13 6.87
C ASN A 331 -26.79 -10.63 6.57
N HIS A 332 -25.84 -9.99 5.89
CA HIS A 332 -25.81 -8.53 5.76
C HIS A 332 -25.66 -8.04 4.31
N SER A 333 -25.72 -8.90 3.29
CA SER A 333 -25.54 -8.46 1.90
C SER A 333 -26.51 -9.13 0.94
N MET A 334 -27.22 -8.31 0.15
CA MET A 334 -28.09 -8.79 -0.94
C MET A 334 -27.30 -9.41 -2.10
N LEU A 335 -25.97 -9.26 -2.11
CA LEU A 335 -25.09 -9.71 -3.19
C LEU A 335 -24.43 -11.06 -2.91
N THR A 336 -24.61 -11.60 -1.70
CA THR A 336 -24.14 -12.94 -1.30
C THR A 336 -25.29 -13.95 -1.19
N ASP A 337 -26.54 -13.49 -1.13
CA ASP A 337 -27.74 -14.32 -1.06
C ASP A 337 -28.51 -14.26 -2.39
N ALA A 338 -28.74 -15.44 -2.98
CA ALA A 338 -29.42 -15.59 -4.27
C ALA A 338 -30.91 -15.24 -4.22
N GLU A 339 -31.61 -15.52 -3.12
CA GLU A 339 -33.05 -15.24 -2.99
C GLU A 339 -33.29 -13.74 -2.79
N LEU A 340 -32.46 -13.09 -1.97
CA LEU A 340 -32.50 -11.63 -1.85
C LEU A 340 -32.19 -10.97 -3.20
N LEU A 341 -31.13 -11.39 -3.88
CA LEU A 341 -30.78 -10.83 -5.19
C LEU A 341 -31.91 -11.01 -6.20
N LYS A 342 -32.55 -12.18 -6.24
CA LYS A 342 -33.72 -12.43 -7.07
C LYS A 342 -34.86 -11.45 -6.77
N ARG A 343 -35.15 -11.18 -5.49
CA ARG A 343 -36.20 -10.24 -5.09
C ARG A 343 -35.91 -8.81 -5.54
N TYR A 344 -34.70 -8.30 -5.31
CA TYR A 344 -34.34 -6.93 -5.69
C TYR A 344 -34.18 -6.78 -7.22
N THR A 345 -33.85 -7.84 -7.96
CA THR A 345 -33.69 -7.78 -9.43
C THR A 345 -34.96 -8.14 -10.22
N ALA A 346 -36.05 -8.53 -9.56
CA ALA A 346 -37.26 -9.05 -10.22
C ALA A 346 -37.84 -8.12 -11.30
N ASN A 347 -37.77 -6.79 -11.08
CA ASN A 347 -38.37 -5.79 -11.95
C ASN A 347 -37.37 -5.07 -12.85
N PHE A 348 -36.14 -5.59 -13.00
CA PHE A 348 -35.09 -4.93 -13.81
C PHE A 348 -35.49 -4.73 -15.27
N SER A 349 -36.18 -5.71 -15.87
CA SER A 349 -36.63 -5.64 -17.26
C SER A 349 -37.72 -4.60 -17.50
N THR A 350 -38.44 -4.20 -16.46
CA THR A 350 -39.54 -3.22 -16.50
C THR A 350 -39.18 -1.91 -15.79
N ALA A 351 -37.94 -1.76 -15.32
CA ALA A 351 -37.52 -0.57 -14.58
C ALA A 351 -37.68 0.67 -15.46
N ARG A 352 -38.48 1.62 -14.99
CA ARG A 352 -38.67 2.89 -15.69
C ARG A 352 -37.55 3.84 -15.28
N LEU A 353 -36.78 4.27 -16.27
CA LEU A 353 -35.71 5.24 -16.14
C LEU A 353 -36.03 6.39 -17.11
N ALA A 354 -35.52 7.59 -16.86
CA ALA A 354 -35.64 8.72 -17.78
C ALA A 354 -34.84 8.46 -19.08
N ASN A 355 -33.93 9.33 -19.48
CA ASN A 355 -33.08 9.11 -20.67
C ASN A 355 -31.82 8.27 -20.35
N LEU A 356 -31.88 7.46 -19.29
CA LEU A 356 -30.79 6.66 -18.75
C LEU A 356 -30.95 5.19 -19.15
N LYS A 357 -29.82 4.49 -19.29
CA LYS A 357 -29.77 3.03 -19.24
C LYS A 357 -29.10 2.62 -17.95
N SER A 358 -29.69 1.75 -17.15
CA SER A 358 -28.99 1.09 -16.05
C SER A 358 -28.21 -0.13 -16.55
N GLY A 359 -27.36 -0.68 -15.70
CA GLY A 359 -26.57 -1.86 -16.05
C GLY A 359 -25.42 -2.11 -15.09
N PRO A 360 -24.61 -3.14 -15.35
CA PRO A 360 -24.54 -3.92 -16.60
C PRO A 360 -25.64 -4.98 -16.83
N ALA A 361 -26.42 -5.36 -15.81
CA ALA A 361 -27.53 -6.29 -15.98
C ALA A 361 -28.75 -5.64 -16.64
N THR A 362 -29.34 -6.32 -17.63
CA THR A 362 -30.54 -5.85 -18.35
C THR A 362 -31.81 -6.59 -17.94
N ASP A 363 -31.69 -7.60 -17.09
CA ASP A 363 -32.79 -8.50 -16.71
C ASP A 363 -32.56 -9.02 -15.28
N SER A 364 -33.56 -9.72 -14.74
CA SER A 364 -33.55 -10.31 -13.41
C SER A 364 -32.44 -11.36 -13.21
N TYR A 365 -32.06 -11.58 -11.96
CA TYR A 365 -31.10 -12.62 -11.58
C TYR A 365 -31.53 -14.00 -12.08
N ASP A 366 -32.82 -14.34 -12.01
CA ASP A 366 -33.31 -15.64 -12.47
C ASP A 366 -33.10 -15.88 -13.96
N ALA A 367 -33.21 -14.84 -14.78
CA ALA A 367 -32.98 -14.91 -16.22
C ALA A 367 -31.48 -15.04 -16.55
N LEU A 368 -30.62 -14.37 -15.78
CA LEU A 368 -29.19 -14.25 -16.07
C LEU A 368 -28.29 -15.18 -15.25
N LYS A 369 -28.80 -15.89 -14.23
CA LYS A 369 -28.00 -16.74 -13.33
C LYS A 369 -27.18 -17.82 -14.02
N LYS A 370 -27.62 -18.29 -15.19
CA LYS A 370 -26.89 -19.28 -16.02
C LYS A 370 -25.68 -18.68 -16.74
N LYS A 371 -25.64 -17.35 -16.90
CA LYS A 371 -24.58 -16.59 -17.59
C LYS A 371 -23.64 -15.89 -16.61
N THR A 372 -24.04 -15.73 -15.35
CA THR A 372 -23.24 -15.12 -14.28
C THR A 372 -22.54 -16.19 -13.44
N GLY A 373 -21.41 -15.82 -12.83
CA GLY A 373 -20.69 -16.66 -11.89
C GLY A 373 -21.37 -16.83 -10.53
N PRO A 374 -20.74 -17.58 -9.61
CA PRO A 374 -21.24 -17.73 -8.24
C PRO A 374 -21.23 -16.39 -7.50
N LEU A 375 -22.22 -16.20 -6.63
CA LEU A 375 -22.28 -15.08 -5.71
C LEU A 375 -21.32 -15.32 -4.54
N GLY A 376 -20.66 -14.26 -4.08
CA GLY A 376 -19.75 -14.30 -2.94
C GLY A 376 -18.87 -13.07 -2.83
N ALA A 377 -18.14 -12.99 -1.73
CA ALA A 377 -17.11 -11.99 -1.50
C ALA A 377 -15.74 -12.67 -1.42
N THR A 378 -14.74 -12.07 -2.05
CA THR A 378 -13.34 -12.51 -1.97
C THR A 378 -12.58 -11.64 -0.98
N PRO A 379 -11.65 -12.18 -0.17
CA PRO A 379 -10.86 -11.38 0.76
C PRO A 379 -10.21 -10.19 0.06
N SER A 380 -10.42 -9.00 0.62
CA SER A 380 -9.99 -7.76 -0.01
C SER A 380 -8.71 -7.22 0.60
N VAL A 381 -7.87 -6.66 -0.26
CA VAL A 381 -6.67 -5.91 0.09
C VAL A 381 -6.67 -4.59 -0.67
N ILE A 382 -6.03 -3.55 -0.12
CA ILE A 382 -5.87 -2.28 -0.82
C ILE A 382 -4.92 -2.51 -2.01
N ALA A 383 -5.39 -2.17 -3.21
CA ALA A 383 -4.61 -2.23 -4.43
C ALA A 383 -3.61 -1.08 -4.45
N THR A 384 -2.37 -1.38 -4.06
CA THR A 384 -1.26 -0.42 -4.08
C THR A 384 0.03 -1.11 -4.52
N THR A 385 1.03 -0.32 -4.91
CA THR A 385 2.35 -0.80 -5.31
C THR A 385 3.33 -0.65 -4.16
N TYR A 386 4.06 -1.72 -3.87
CA TYR A 386 5.10 -1.76 -2.84
C TYR A 386 6.47 -1.65 -3.49
N ILE A 387 7.37 -0.94 -2.81
CA ILE A 387 8.76 -0.84 -3.20
C ILE A 387 9.51 -2.02 -2.57
N CYS A 388 9.99 -2.93 -3.41
CA CYS A 388 10.73 -4.11 -2.99
C CYS A 388 12.17 -4.06 -3.48
N GLN A 389 13.11 -4.33 -2.58
CA GLN A 389 14.50 -4.61 -2.89
C GLN A 389 14.64 -6.10 -3.15
N VAL A 390 14.92 -6.50 -4.39
CA VAL A 390 15.10 -7.90 -4.79
C VAL A 390 16.54 -8.16 -5.21
N PRO A 391 17.11 -9.32 -4.86
CA PRO A 391 18.49 -9.64 -5.22
C PRO A 391 18.60 -9.96 -6.71
N ARG A 392 19.53 -9.28 -7.39
CA ARG A 392 19.96 -9.61 -8.74
C ARG A 392 21.46 -9.87 -8.78
N LEU A 393 21.85 -10.83 -9.60
CA LEU A 393 23.25 -11.12 -9.84
C LEU A 393 23.90 -9.91 -10.51
N LYS A 394 25.05 -9.49 -10.00
CA LYS A 394 25.85 -8.42 -10.60
C LYS A 394 26.26 -8.79 -12.03
N PRO A 395 26.46 -7.79 -12.91
CA PRO A 395 27.06 -8.02 -14.22
C PRO A 395 28.39 -8.77 -14.09
N ALA A 396 28.66 -9.67 -15.05
CA ALA A 396 29.78 -10.62 -14.97
C ALA A 396 31.13 -9.96 -14.63
N GLY A 397 31.43 -8.79 -15.20
CA GLY A 397 32.66 -8.05 -14.91
C GLY A 397 32.78 -7.61 -13.44
N ASN A 398 31.73 -6.97 -12.90
CA ASN A 398 31.72 -6.51 -11.51
C ASN A 398 31.70 -7.68 -10.52
N LEU A 399 31.06 -8.79 -10.90
CA LEU A 399 31.02 -10.01 -10.10
C LEU A 399 32.40 -10.63 -9.94
N ILE A 400 33.15 -10.78 -11.05
CA ILE A 400 34.50 -11.37 -11.04
C ILE A 400 35.45 -10.50 -10.21
N VAL A 401 35.45 -9.18 -10.43
CA VAL A 401 36.31 -8.25 -9.69
C VAL A 401 36.01 -8.30 -8.19
N ALA A 402 34.73 -8.28 -7.80
CA ALA A 402 34.34 -8.33 -6.40
C ALA A 402 34.79 -9.62 -5.70
N ILE A 403 34.70 -10.77 -6.39
CA ILE A 403 35.13 -12.06 -5.83
C ILE A 403 36.65 -12.12 -5.71
N ILE A 404 37.40 -11.76 -6.76
CA ILE A 404 38.87 -11.80 -6.74
C ILE A 404 39.43 -10.90 -5.64
N VAL A 405 38.93 -9.67 -5.52
CA VAL A 405 39.39 -8.73 -4.48
C VAL A 405 39.13 -9.28 -3.09
N ALA A 406 37.95 -9.85 -2.84
CA ALA A 406 37.61 -10.43 -1.54
C ALA A 406 38.43 -11.70 -1.22
N ASP A 407 38.65 -12.57 -2.19
CA ASP A 407 39.46 -13.80 -2.03
C ASP A 407 40.92 -13.44 -1.70
N ILE A 408 41.51 -12.45 -2.37
CA ILE A 408 42.89 -12.00 -2.10
C ILE A 408 43.04 -11.53 -0.64
N VAL A 409 42.09 -10.72 -0.15
CA VAL A 409 42.14 -10.19 1.23
C VAL A 409 42.04 -11.33 2.25
N LEU A 410 41.11 -12.28 2.05
CA LEU A 410 40.95 -13.42 2.95
C LEU A 410 42.16 -14.37 2.92
N LEU A 411 42.74 -14.61 1.75
CA LEU A 411 43.94 -15.43 1.60
C LEU A 411 45.15 -14.78 2.27
N GLN A 412 45.30 -13.45 2.15
CA GLN A 412 46.35 -12.72 2.88
C GLN A 412 46.17 -12.87 4.39
N ALA A 413 44.94 -12.76 4.90
CA ALA A 413 44.67 -12.95 6.33
C ALA A 413 45.01 -14.37 6.81
N VAL A 414 44.59 -15.41 6.05
CA VAL A 414 44.94 -16.81 6.35
C VAL A 414 46.44 -17.02 6.32
N TRP A 415 47.15 -16.45 5.34
CA TRP A 415 48.60 -16.56 5.24
C TRP A 415 49.31 -15.92 6.45
N GLN A 416 48.86 -14.76 6.91
CA GLN A 416 49.44 -14.11 8.09
C GLN A 416 49.16 -14.92 9.36
N LEU A 417 47.94 -15.46 9.52
CA LEU A 417 47.61 -16.35 10.63
C LEU A 417 48.45 -17.64 10.61
N TYR A 418 48.66 -18.22 9.42
CA TYR A 418 49.47 -19.41 9.26
C TYR A 418 50.93 -19.15 9.63
N LYS A 419 51.51 -18.03 9.20
CA LYS A 419 52.87 -17.62 9.62
C LYS A 419 52.95 -17.41 11.12
N LEU A 420 52.01 -16.68 11.71
CA LEU A 420 52.00 -16.40 13.15
C LEU A 420 51.88 -17.69 13.98
N ALA A 421 51.02 -18.63 13.55
CA ALA A 421 50.88 -19.94 14.18
C ALA A 421 52.16 -20.78 14.04
N ALA A 422 52.82 -20.73 12.89
CA ALA A 422 54.07 -21.43 12.66
C ALA A 422 55.22 -20.85 13.51
N GLU A 423 55.31 -19.52 13.62
CA GLU A 423 56.29 -18.82 14.45
C GLU A 423 56.08 -19.08 15.95
N THR A 424 54.83 -19.07 16.43
CA THR A 424 54.52 -19.43 17.83
C THR A 424 54.73 -20.91 18.13
N TYR A 425 54.48 -21.80 17.17
CA TYR A 425 54.80 -23.22 17.32
C TYR A 425 56.32 -23.44 17.38
N LEU A 426 57.09 -22.74 16.54
CA LEU A 426 58.55 -22.79 16.55
C LEU A 426 59.14 -22.28 17.86
N SER A 427 58.66 -21.15 18.38
CA SER A 427 59.15 -20.59 19.65
C SER A 427 58.85 -21.48 20.86
N LYS A 428 57.73 -22.23 20.84
CA LYS A 428 57.41 -23.21 21.89
C LYS A 428 58.21 -24.50 21.79
N THR A 429 58.57 -24.94 20.59
CA THR A 429 59.18 -26.27 20.36
C THR A 429 60.71 -26.23 20.40
N ARG A 430 61.32 -25.06 20.21
CA ARG A 430 62.77 -24.83 20.39
C ARG A 430 63.01 -23.54 21.18
N PRO A 431 63.28 -23.61 22.50
CA PRO A 431 63.62 -22.46 23.33
C PRO A 431 65.11 -22.06 23.25
N ASP A 432 65.89 -22.57 22.29
CA ASP A 432 67.33 -22.27 22.21
C ASP A 432 67.61 -21.08 21.26
N PRO A 433 68.20 -19.97 21.77
CA PRO A 433 68.63 -18.87 20.93
C PRO A 433 69.90 -19.28 20.16
N VAL A 434 69.79 -19.44 18.84
CA VAL A 434 70.95 -19.71 17.97
C VAL A 434 71.67 -18.38 17.69
N PRO A 435 72.99 -18.26 17.96
CA PRO A 435 73.70 -16.99 17.78
C PRO A 435 73.96 -16.64 16.31
N CYS A 436 73.95 -15.34 16.00
CA CYS A 436 74.21 -14.79 14.66
C CYS A 436 75.67 -15.04 14.22
N GLU A 437 75.83 -15.74 13.10
CA GLU A 437 77.12 -16.14 12.51
C GLU A 437 77.90 -14.97 11.86
N ARG A 438 77.38 -13.74 11.91
CA ARG A 438 78.00 -12.55 11.29
C ARG A 438 78.79 -11.65 12.25
N CYS A 439 78.93 -12.04 13.52
CA CYS A 439 79.64 -11.24 14.52
C CYS A 439 81.11 -11.64 14.77
N LEU A 440 81.65 -12.62 14.05
CA LEU A 440 83.01 -13.16 14.29
C LEU A 440 84.08 -12.72 13.27
N GLY A 441 83.75 -11.80 12.36
CA GLY A 441 84.64 -11.46 11.23
C GLY A 441 84.84 -9.98 11.01
N SER A 442 85.23 -9.21 12.03
CA SER A 442 85.86 -7.89 11.81
C SER A 442 86.58 -7.40 13.07
N SER A 443 87.78 -7.92 13.31
CA SER A 443 88.78 -7.28 14.17
C SER A 443 90.00 -6.99 13.29
N GLY A 444 90.15 -5.73 12.88
CA GLY A 444 91.25 -5.23 12.06
C GLY A 444 91.06 -3.72 11.84
N VAL A 445 91.89 -2.93 12.53
CA VAL A 445 91.83 -1.47 12.68
C VAL A 445 92.53 -0.75 11.52
N GLN A 446 91.97 0.37 11.03
CA GLN A 446 92.65 1.68 10.81
C GLN A 446 91.73 2.72 10.13
N GLU A 447 91.16 3.60 10.96
CA GLU A 447 91.31 5.08 10.99
C GLU A 447 91.44 5.88 9.66
N ALA A 448 90.47 6.78 9.40
CA ALA A 448 90.71 8.23 9.19
C ALA A 448 89.39 9.02 8.94
N ASP A 449 89.19 9.99 9.84
CA ASP A 449 88.68 11.37 9.67
C ASP A 449 87.20 11.72 9.41
N ASP A 450 86.67 12.31 10.49
CA ASP A 450 86.10 13.66 10.62
C ASP A 450 84.60 13.96 10.33
N ALA A 451 83.86 13.94 11.46
CA ALA A 451 83.25 15.10 12.12
C ALA A 451 81.84 15.59 11.66
N PRO A 452 81.03 16.22 12.55
CA PRO A 452 79.89 15.53 13.16
C PRO A 452 78.61 16.46 13.24
N PRO A 453 77.65 16.34 14.19
CA PRO A 453 76.21 16.28 13.90
C PRO A 453 75.46 17.50 14.52
N PRO A 454 74.10 17.58 14.65
CA PRO A 454 73.39 16.80 15.67
C PRO A 454 71.86 16.53 15.46
N SER A 455 71.38 15.54 16.22
CA SER A 455 70.13 15.45 17.01
C SER A 455 68.73 15.83 16.44
N MET A 456 67.82 14.87 16.61
CA MET A 456 66.35 15.00 16.70
C MET A 456 65.89 16.08 17.71
N PRO A 457 64.61 16.49 17.62
CA PRO A 457 63.68 15.98 18.64
C PRO A 457 62.29 15.56 18.13
N SER A 458 61.69 14.66 18.89
CA SER A 458 60.28 14.27 18.93
C SER A 458 59.39 15.31 19.63
N GLN A 459 58.12 15.35 19.22
CA GLN A 459 56.89 15.73 19.96
C GLN A 459 56.84 17.07 20.72
N GLU A 460 55.90 17.95 20.33
CA GLU A 460 54.69 18.21 21.14
C GLU A 460 53.65 19.07 20.41
N SER A 461 52.42 18.95 20.91
CA SER A 461 51.15 19.59 20.62
C SER A 461 51.12 21.12 20.42
N GLY A 462 50.19 21.60 19.60
CA GLY A 462 49.76 23.00 19.57
C GLY A 462 48.55 23.26 18.68
N LEU A 463 47.46 23.66 19.32
CA LEU A 463 46.21 24.20 18.74
C LEU A 463 46.41 25.58 18.07
N GLU A 464 45.34 26.07 17.43
CA GLU A 464 45.02 27.45 16.99
C GLU A 464 45.25 27.76 15.49
N TYR A 465 44.19 27.92 14.67
CA TYR A 465 43.16 28.99 14.51
C TYR A 465 43.55 30.03 13.42
N PHE A 466 42.82 29.97 12.29
CA PHE A 466 42.32 31.09 11.44
C PHE A 466 43.33 32.07 10.76
N PRO A 467 43.02 32.69 9.59
CA PRO A 467 41.87 33.59 9.45
C PRO A 467 41.09 33.59 8.11
N LEU A 468 39.80 33.95 8.28
CA LEU A 468 38.97 34.66 7.31
C LEU A 468 39.42 36.13 7.25
N VAL A 469 39.49 36.72 6.05
CA VAL A 469 39.55 38.17 5.86
C VAL A 469 38.49 38.60 4.84
N ASN A 470 37.74 39.63 5.24
CA ASN A 470 36.62 40.26 4.59
C ASN A 470 37.01 41.28 3.48
N THR A 471 36.00 41.53 2.64
CA THR A 471 35.70 42.62 1.68
C THR A 471 36.11 44.07 2.02
N PRO A 472 36.00 44.97 1.03
CA PRO A 472 35.15 46.18 1.12
C PRO A 472 34.12 46.23 -0.05
N GLY A 473 32.85 46.63 0.09
CA GLY A 473 32.33 47.97 0.42
C GLY A 473 32.53 48.91 -0.79
N GLN A 474 31.58 49.63 -1.40
CA GLN A 474 30.31 50.21 -0.95
C GLN A 474 29.62 50.94 -2.14
N ASN A 475 28.35 51.36 -1.96
CA ASN A 475 27.46 52.29 -2.70
C ASN A 475 26.22 51.61 -3.31
N GLU A 476 25.05 51.67 -2.66
CA GLU A 476 24.04 52.77 -2.70
C GLU A 476 23.48 53.00 -4.12
N SER A 477 22.19 53.16 -4.42
CA SER A 477 20.91 53.15 -3.71
C SER A 477 19.80 53.34 -4.78
N LEU A 478 18.55 52.98 -4.45
CA LEU A 478 17.28 53.61 -4.90
C LEU A 478 16.71 53.42 -6.33
N PHE A 479 15.36 53.54 -6.36
CA PHE A 479 14.35 53.48 -7.45
C PHE A 479 13.84 52.08 -7.86
N SER A 480 12.59 51.65 -7.63
CA SER A 480 11.24 52.23 -7.84
C SER A 480 10.88 52.51 -9.31
N ARG A 481 10.20 51.56 -9.98
CA ARG A 481 8.89 51.69 -10.69
C ARG A 481 8.66 50.64 -11.81
N ARG A 482 7.49 50.01 -11.73
CA ARG A 482 6.45 49.70 -12.76
C ARG A 482 6.81 49.43 -14.24
N ARG A 483 6.07 48.44 -14.76
CA ARG A 483 5.60 48.16 -16.14
C ARG A 483 6.70 47.61 -17.06
N ASP A 484 6.46 46.53 -17.80
CA ASP A 484 5.26 46.21 -18.59
C ASP A 484 4.45 44.98 -18.19
#